data_AF-A0A7S3JPG9-F1
#
_entry.id   AF-A0A7S3JPG9-F1
#
_cell.length_a   1.000
_cell.length_b   1.000
_cell.length_c   1.000
_cell.angle_alpha   90.00
_cell.angle_beta   90.00
_cell.angle_gamma   90.00
#
_symmetry.space_group_name_H-M   'P 1'
#
loop_
_entity.id
_entity.type
_entity.pdbx_description
1 polymer ?
#
loop_
_entity_poly.entity_id
_entity_poly.type
_entity_poly.pdbx_seq_one_letter_code
_entity_poly.pdbx_strand_id
1 'polypeptide(L)'
;GRFGLGFCSSYHFTDVPQILSGEYLLLLDPHATIVPGALPVAPGLRIRFLNAHLPKAFPDQFVPFAALGCELGTEKYSGTMIRLPLRSKSAAERSEISRRSYTSDSALSILDHFKSVANDILLFLRNVAQIDVYLLDDTESLRHQYSVSACERQFGAQGPWPNEHESTTSLIADGPLRLRRPRPFVDDVKTLFDGDACGSSFYSRLSATPKDKLPKCIYELQIRFNTCNGEVKKYDYLISTVIGGGHALEMACDPQHREYKFIPLGSVAAPLNVECINSRVFCFLPLPARSGLPVAINSYFELSSSRQDIYYGEDAASMVGKIRSEWNDSVIRNAVARAYAEVLLAMKQIKHLSVPPIELWPLQNLKLRPWIACQESLFQFARELPLVQSSLDSAVDIKPSRAIGYDPNDTRASKIVQLLLKERLPVVCIEDDHLRNALKTHGCFGGFLSPKLVRSFYTQYGSTIKDKKQRRPSLVDP
;
A
#
# COMPACT_ATOMS: atom_id res chain seq x y z
N GLY A 1 -18.97 -16.16 -9.57
CA GLY A 1 -20.01 -15.21 -10.01
C GLY A 1 -19.56 -13.78 -9.75
N ARG A 2 -20.44 -12.79 -9.98
CA ARG A 2 -20.19 -11.33 -9.83
C ARG A 2 -19.81 -10.91 -8.39
N PHE A 3 -20.09 -11.78 -7.42
CA PHE A 3 -19.50 -11.77 -6.08
C PHE A 3 -18.34 -12.75 -6.08
N GLY A 4 -17.13 -12.23 -5.92
CA GLY A 4 -15.88 -12.93 -6.20
C GLY A 4 -15.78 -14.30 -5.51
N LEU A 5 -14.99 -15.18 -6.12
CA LEU A 5 -14.66 -16.52 -5.61
C LEU A 5 -14.25 -16.54 -4.12
N GLY A 6 -13.86 -15.38 -3.56
CA GLY A 6 -13.58 -15.20 -2.15
C GLY A 6 -14.72 -15.63 -1.22
N PHE A 7 -15.99 -15.33 -1.52
CA PHE A 7 -17.07 -15.79 -0.63
C PHE A 7 -17.21 -17.32 -0.64
N CYS A 8 -16.83 -18.01 -1.73
CA CYS A 8 -16.86 -19.46 -1.76
C CYS A 8 -15.94 -20.11 -0.71
N SER A 9 -14.99 -19.38 -0.12
CA SER A 9 -14.20 -19.89 1.00
C SER A 9 -15.05 -20.17 2.25
N SER A 10 -16.25 -19.59 2.37
CA SER A 10 -17.21 -19.93 3.42
C SER A 10 -17.55 -21.42 3.41
N TYR A 11 -17.53 -22.05 2.22
CA TYR A 11 -17.82 -23.47 2.07
C TYR A 11 -16.74 -24.40 2.62
N HIS A 12 -15.57 -23.88 3.01
CA HIS A 12 -14.67 -24.65 3.86
C HIS A 12 -15.33 -24.97 5.20
N PHE A 13 -16.10 -24.04 5.78
CA PHE A 13 -16.67 -24.16 7.11
C PHE A 13 -18.09 -24.73 7.14
N THR A 14 -18.92 -24.44 6.13
CA THR A 14 -20.35 -24.74 6.14
C THR A 14 -20.88 -25.12 4.77
N ASP A 15 -21.93 -25.92 4.68
CA ASP A 15 -22.64 -26.15 3.41
C ASP A 15 -23.76 -25.12 3.18
N VAL A 16 -24.22 -24.43 4.23
CA VAL A 16 -25.34 -23.48 4.15
C VAL A 16 -24.98 -22.13 4.81
N PRO A 17 -24.14 -21.30 4.15
CA PRO A 17 -23.86 -19.97 4.66
C PRO A 17 -25.13 -19.10 4.61
N GLN A 18 -25.29 -18.28 5.65
CA GLN A 18 -26.46 -17.43 5.83
C GLN A 18 -26.03 -15.96 5.90
N ILE A 19 -26.70 -15.10 5.15
CA ILE A 19 -26.36 -13.67 5.06
C ILE A 19 -27.61 -12.85 5.39
N LEU A 20 -27.54 -12.06 6.44
CA LEU A 20 -28.57 -11.12 6.87
C LEU A 20 -28.09 -9.70 6.56
N SER A 21 -28.86 -8.94 5.78
CA SER A 21 -28.55 -7.54 5.49
C SER A 21 -29.81 -6.75 5.13
N GLY A 22 -30.02 -5.62 5.81
CA GLY A 22 -31.24 -4.83 5.66
C GLY A 22 -32.48 -5.63 6.06
N GLU A 23 -33.37 -5.87 5.10
CA GLU A 23 -34.66 -6.59 5.32
C GLU A 23 -34.62 -8.05 4.85
N TYR A 24 -33.46 -8.52 4.38
CA TYR A 24 -33.33 -9.80 3.72
C TYR A 24 -32.42 -10.75 4.47
N LEU A 25 -32.86 -12.01 4.57
CA LEU A 25 -32.05 -13.16 4.92
C LEU A 25 -31.86 -14.01 3.66
N LEU A 26 -30.60 -14.29 3.33
CA LEU A 26 -30.22 -15.16 2.22
C LEU A 26 -29.62 -16.45 2.80
N LEU A 27 -30.17 -17.58 2.39
CA LEU A 27 -29.70 -18.92 2.71
C LEU A 27 -29.16 -19.52 1.42
N LEU A 28 -27.89 -19.88 1.37
CA LEU A 28 -27.29 -20.47 0.17
C LEU A 28 -27.13 -21.97 0.38
N ASP A 29 -27.86 -22.77 -0.38
CA ASP A 29 -27.84 -24.23 -0.27
C ASP A 29 -27.51 -24.85 -1.64
N PRO A 30 -26.23 -24.95 -2.00
CA PRO A 30 -25.78 -25.54 -3.26
C PRO A 30 -26.23 -26.99 -3.48
N HIS A 31 -26.51 -27.74 -2.41
CA HIS A 31 -27.04 -29.10 -2.53
C HIS A 31 -28.56 -29.12 -2.76
N ALA A 32 -29.27 -28.02 -2.47
CA ALA A 32 -30.72 -27.93 -2.51
C ALA A 32 -31.43 -29.04 -1.71
N THR A 33 -30.90 -29.36 -0.52
CA THR A 33 -31.39 -30.46 0.33
C THR A 33 -31.85 -30.00 1.71
N ILE A 34 -31.40 -28.83 2.17
CA ILE A 34 -31.62 -28.32 3.53
C ILE A 34 -32.67 -27.22 3.50
N VAL A 35 -32.59 -26.30 2.53
CA VAL A 35 -33.47 -25.13 2.48
C VAL A 35 -34.78 -25.48 1.77
N PRO A 36 -35.95 -25.28 2.42
CA PRO A 36 -37.24 -25.60 1.80
C PRO A 36 -37.48 -24.83 0.50
N GLY A 37 -37.86 -25.56 -0.56
CA GLY A 37 -38.13 -24.97 -1.87
C GLY A 37 -36.89 -24.62 -2.69
N ALA A 38 -35.68 -24.92 -2.21
CA ALA A 38 -34.48 -24.82 -3.02
C ALA A 38 -34.51 -25.86 -4.15
N LEU A 39 -34.04 -25.47 -5.34
CA LEU A 39 -33.93 -26.33 -6.51
C LEU A 39 -32.48 -26.35 -7.00
N PRO A 40 -32.01 -27.40 -7.70
CA PRO A 40 -30.66 -27.42 -8.27
C PRO A 40 -30.35 -26.22 -9.19
N VAL A 41 -31.38 -25.68 -9.86
CA VAL A 41 -31.28 -24.49 -10.73
C VAL A 41 -31.36 -23.16 -9.97
N ALA A 42 -31.85 -23.18 -8.74
CA ALA A 42 -31.98 -22.04 -7.84
C ALA A 42 -31.59 -22.47 -6.41
N PRO A 43 -30.30 -22.76 -6.17
CA PRO A 43 -29.84 -23.31 -4.90
C PRO A 43 -29.84 -22.24 -3.80
N GLY A 44 -30.82 -22.31 -2.91
CA GLY A 44 -30.97 -21.41 -1.77
C GLY A 44 -32.33 -20.69 -1.72
N LEU A 45 -32.45 -19.76 -0.79
CA LEU A 45 -33.68 -19.02 -0.54
C LEU A 45 -33.36 -17.60 -0.08
N ARG A 46 -34.07 -16.62 -0.66
CA ARG A 46 -34.07 -15.23 -0.20
C ARG A 46 -35.39 -14.94 0.49
N ILE A 47 -35.33 -14.65 1.79
CA ILE A 47 -36.48 -14.33 2.63
C ILE A 47 -36.47 -12.83 2.92
N ARG A 48 -37.60 -12.16 2.73
CA ARG A 48 -37.85 -10.85 3.33
C ARG A 48 -38.51 -11.09 4.68
N PHE A 49 -37.83 -10.76 5.78
CA PHE A 49 -38.30 -11.12 7.12
C PHE A 49 -39.14 -10.02 7.78
N LEU A 50 -39.09 -8.78 7.27
CA LEU A 50 -39.97 -7.70 7.74
C LEU A 50 -41.44 -8.04 7.50
N ASN A 51 -42.28 -7.82 8.51
CA ASN A 51 -43.72 -8.08 8.48
C ASN A 51 -44.08 -9.54 8.16
N ALA A 52 -43.11 -10.46 8.24
CA ALA A 52 -43.36 -11.88 8.03
C ALA A 52 -43.71 -12.55 9.37
N HIS A 53 -44.64 -13.50 9.34
CA HIS A 53 -44.89 -14.39 10.49
C HIS A 53 -43.79 -15.46 10.68
N LEU A 54 -42.72 -15.42 9.88
CA LEU A 54 -41.66 -16.42 9.86
C LEU A 54 -40.89 -16.53 11.19
N PRO A 55 -40.49 -15.44 11.89
CA PRO A 55 -39.85 -15.55 13.20
C PRO A 55 -40.73 -16.23 14.25
N LYS A 56 -42.06 -16.07 14.15
CA LYS A 56 -43.03 -16.74 15.03
C LYS A 56 -43.25 -18.20 14.67
N ALA A 57 -43.22 -18.52 13.38
CA ALA A 57 -43.44 -19.87 12.87
C ALA A 57 -42.21 -20.79 13.04
N PHE A 58 -41.00 -20.23 12.97
CA PHE A 58 -39.74 -20.98 13.04
C PHE A 58 -38.75 -20.35 14.03
N PRO A 59 -39.11 -20.22 15.32
CA PRO A 59 -38.30 -19.47 16.30
C PRO A 59 -36.86 -19.98 16.36
N ASP A 60 -36.65 -21.30 16.42
CA ASP A 60 -35.32 -21.92 16.53
C ASP A 60 -34.37 -21.55 15.37
N GLN A 61 -34.90 -21.33 14.18
CA GLN A 61 -34.11 -20.92 13.01
C GLN A 61 -33.56 -19.49 13.17
N PHE A 62 -34.26 -18.64 13.93
CA PHE A 62 -34.00 -17.21 14.02
C PHE A 62 -33.38 -16.78 15.35
N VAL A 63 -33.51 -17.57 16.42
CA VAL A 63 -32.82 -17.38 17.72
C VAL A 63 -31.35 -16.96 17.57
N PRO A 64 -30.54 -17.59 16.70
CA PRO A 64 -29.12 -17.25 16.64
C PRO A 64 -28.80 -15.84 16.11
N PHE A 65 -29.74 -15.19 15.42
CA PHE A 65 -29.58 -13.80 14.98
C PHE A 65 -29.95 -12.81 16.10
N ALA A 66 -30.90 -13.18 16.97
CA ALA A 66 -31.28 -12.39 18.13
C ALA A 66 -30.14 -12.25 19.15
N ALA A 67 -29.36 -13.33 19.36
CA ALA A 67 -28.18 -13.32 20.23
C ALA A 67 -27.10 -12.29 19.83
N LEU A 68 -27.14 -11.79 18.60
CA LEU A 68 -26.21 -10.79 18.06
C LEU A 68 -26.89 -9.44 17.80
N GLY A 69 -27.98 -9.15 18.50
CA GLY A 69 -28.66 -7.85 18.48
C GLY A 69 -29.60 -7.64 17.30
N CYS A 70 -30.02 -8.70 16.60
CA CYS A 70 -31.05 -8.59 15.58
C CYS A 70 -32.37 -9.26 16.01
N GLU A 71 -33.31 -8.47 16.50
CA GLU A 71 -34.69 -8.90 16.68
C GLU A 71 -35.40 -8.96 15.33
N LEU A 72 -35.44 -10.15 14.73
CA LEU A 72 -36.04 -10.35 13.42
C LEU A 72 -37.57 -10.18 13.48
N GLY A 73 -38.11 -9.34 12.59
CA GLY A 73 -39.55 -9.19 12.34
C GLY A 73 -40.11 -7.79 12.61
N THR A 74 -39.40 -6.96 13.38
CA THR A 74 -39.83 -5.60 13.75
C THR A 74 -39.14 -4.52 12.91
N GLU A 75 -37.82 -4.61 12.78
CA GLU A 75 -37.02 -3.59 12.07
C GLU A 75 -35.98 -4.19 11.11
N LYS A 76 -35.51 -3.36 10.17
CA LYS A 76 -34.42 -3.72 9.26
C LYS A 76 -33.12 -3.84 10.06
N TYR A 77 -32.27 -4.80 9.71
CA TYR A 77 -30.94 -4.90 10.30
C TYR A 77 -30.01 -3.83 9.70
N SER A 78 -29.53 -2.92 10.55
CA SER A 78 -28.65 -1.81 10.15
C SER A 78 -27.19 -2.24 10.03
N GLY A 79 -26.95 -3.25 9.19
CA GLY A 79 -25.63 -3.82 8.95
C GLY A 79 -25.69 -5.06 8.07
N THR A 80 -24.60 -5.83 8.08
CA THR A 80 -24.52 -7.14 7.43
C THR A 80 -23.97 -8.15 8.42
N MET A 81 -24.68 -9.26 8.60
CA MET A 81 -24.27 -10.38 9.44
C MET A 81 -24.13 -11.62 8.57
N ILE A 82 -23.02 -12.33 8.72
CA ILE A 82 -22.76 -13.59 8.03
C ILE A 82 -22.65 -14.68 9.10
N ARG A 83 -23.56 -15.65 9.04
CA ARG A 83 -23.57 -16.81 9.92
C ARG A 83 -23.10 -18.02 9.13
N LEU A 84 -22.07 -18.69 9.67
CA LEU A 84 -21.47 -19.89 9.09
C LEU A 84 -21.64 -21.07 10.06
N PRO A 85 -22.74 -21.84 9.98
CA PRO A 85 -22.93 -23.02 10.83
C PRO A 85 -21.84 -24.06 10.54
N LEU A 86 -21.01 -24.38 11.53
CA LEU A 86 -19.88 -25.29 11.34
C LEU A 86 -20.35 -26.69 10.87
N ARG A 87 -19.65 -27.23 9.87
CA ARG A 87 -19.95 -28.57 9.34
C ARG A 87 -19.63 -29.63 10.39
N SER A 88 -20.66 -30.33 10.85
CA SER A 88 -20.54 -31.48 11.74
C SER A 88 -19.97 -32.70 11.00
N LYS A 89 -19.58 -33.74 11.75
CA LYS A 89 -19.10 -35.01 11.17
C LYS A 89 -20.17 -35.65 10.25
N SER A 90 -21.42 -35.69 10.70
CA SER A 90 -22.52 -36.26 9.92
C SER A 90 -22.87 -35.43 8.69
N ALA A 91 -22.71 -34.11 8.73
CA ALA A 91 -22.87 -33.25 7.56
C ALA A 91 -21.73 -33.47 6.55
N ALA A 92 -20.48 -33.60 7.00
CA ALA A 92 -19.32 -33.88 6.16
C ALA A 92 -19.38 -35.23 5.41
N GLU A 93 -20.06 -36.22 5.98
CA GLU A 93 -20.29 -37.51 5.30
C GLU A 93 -21.27 -37.39 4.12
N ARG A 94 -22.16 -36.39 4.13
CA ARG A 94 -23.15 -36.16 3.07
C ARG A 94 -22.78 -35.03 2.12
N SER A 95 -21.88 -34.12 2.54
CA SER A 95 -21.43 -33.00 1.72
C SER A 95 -20.59 -33.49 0.53
N GLU A 96 -20.99 -33.07 -0.68
CA GLU A 96 -20.17 -33.26 -1.90
C GLU A 96 -19.14 -32.13 -2.05
N ILE A 97 -19.23 -31.08 -1.23
CA ILE A 97 -18.32 -29.93 -1.27
C ILE A 97 -17.05 -30.19 -0.45
N SER A 98 -17.19 -30.71 0.77
CA SER A 98 -16.03 -30.99 1.62
C SER A 98 -16.30 -32.06 2.68
N ARG A 99 -15.35 -32.99 2.82
CA ARG A 99 -15.31 -34.00 3.89
C ARG A 99 -14.73 -33.48 5.21
N ARG A 100 -14.33 -32.21 5.27
CA ARG A 100 -13.77 -31.61 6.49
C ARG A 100 -14.88 -31.17 7.43
N SER A 101 -14.83 -31.64 8.68
CA SER A 101 -15.68 -31.19 9.77
C SER A 101 -14.91 -30.26 10.72
N TYR A 102 -15.65 -29.44 11.47
CA TYR A 102 -15.11 -28.48 12.43
C TYR A 102 -15.76 -28.68 13.79
N THR A 103 -14.94 -28.66 14.83
CA THR A 103 -15.34 -28.56 16.25
C THR A 103 -15.14 -27.14 16.74
N SER A 104 -15.72 -26.81 17.89
CA SER A 104 -15.49 -25.52 18.58
C SER A 104 -14.00 -25.25 18.77
N ASP A 105 -13.22 -26.25 19.21
CA ASP A 105 -11.76 -26.12 19.38
C ASP A 105 -11.04 -25.79 18.06
N SER A 106 -11.44 -26.43 16.97
CA SER A 106 -10.84 -26.15 15.65
C SER A 106 -11.16 -24.74 15.16
N ALA A 107 -12.36 -24.22 15.46
CA ALA A 107 -12.76 -22.86 15.12
C ALA A 107 -12.01 -21.83 15.98
N LEU A 108 -11.86 -22.10 17.28
CA LEU A 108 -11.05 -21.28 18.19
C LEU A 108 -9.59 -21.22 17.73
N SER A 109 -9.01 -22.36 17.33
CA SER A 109 -7.66 -22.39 16.78
C SER A 109 -7.51 -21.49 15.55
N ILE A 110 -8.51 -21.42 14.68
CA ILE A 110 -8.48 -20.53 13.50
C ILE A 110 -8.52 -19.05 13.92
N LEU A 111 -9.31 -18.69 14.93
CA LEU A 111 -9.35 -17.34 15.49
C LEU A 111 -8.02 -16.96 16.16
N ASP A 112 -7.34 -17.93 16.78
CA ASP A 112 -6.00 -17.74 17.33
C ASP A 112 -4.94 -17.56 16.24
N HIS A 113 -5.02 -18.33 15.13
CA HIS A 113 -4.16 -18.09 13.97
C HIS A 113 -4.43 -16.71 13.35
N PHE A 114 -5.70 -16.31 13.26
CA PHE A 114 -6.09 -14.98 12.76
C PHE A 114 -5.46 -13.85 13.58
N LYS A 115 -5.30 -14.03 14.90
CA LYS A 115 -4.65 -13.08 15.80
C LYS A 115 -3.26 -12.65 15.31
N SER A 116 -2.50 -13.58 14.75
CA SER A 116 -1.12 -13.34 14.28
C SER A 116 -1.04 -12.48 13.02
N VAL A 117 -2.11 -12.42 12.22
CA VAL A 117 -2.16 -11.68 10.95
C VAL A 117 -3.08 -10.47 10.99
N ALA A 118 -3.90 -10.33 12.03
CA ALA A 118 -4.89 -9.27 12.15
C ALA A 118 -4.28 -7.86 12.06
N ASN A 119 -3.06 -7.65 12.57
CA ASN A 119 -2.34 -6.39 12.44
C ASN A 119 -2.06 -6.03 10.97
N ASP A 120 -1.60 -7.00 10.17
CA ASP A 120 -1.28 -6.74 8.77
C ASP A 120 -2.54 -6.45 7.95
N ILE A 121 -3.68 -7.03 8.29
CA ILE A 121 -4.93 -6.88 7.53
C ILE A 121 -5.37 -5.42 7.42
N LEU A 122 -5.24 -4.63 8.50
CA LEU A 122 -5.69 -3.25 8.50
C LEU A 122 -4.72 -2.27 7.80
N LEU A 123 -3.50 -2.71 7.44
CA LEU A 123 -2.42 -1.83 6.99
C LEU A 123 -2.76 -1.01 5.73
N PHE A 124 -3.51 -1.61 4.78
CA PHE A 124 -3.87 -0.96 3.52
C PHE A 124 -5.39 -0.88 3.29
N LEU A 125 -6.19 -1.23 4.30
CA LEU A 125 -7.64 -1.05 4.25
C LEU A 125 -7.99 0.40 4.56
N ARG A 126 -9.01 0.92 3.87
CA ARG A 126 -9.41 2.33 3.99
C ARG A 126 -10.72 2.54 4.72
N ASN A 127 -11.63 1.58 4.61
CA ASN A 127 -12.98 1.67 5.16
C ASN A 127 -13.17 0.81 6.41
N VAL A 128 -12.34 -0.22 6.57
CA VAL A 128 -12.33 -1.06 7.77
C VAL A 128 -11.24 -0.52 8.67
N ALA A 129 -11.65 0.11 9.78
CA ALA A 129 -10.73 0.70 10.75
C ALA A 129 -10.56 -0.14 12.02
N GLN A 130 -11.46 -1.09 12.27
CA GLN A 130 -11.44 -1.89 13.49
C GLN A 130 -11.95 -3.31 13.22
N ILE A 131 -11.33 -4.28 13.88
CA ILE A 131 -11.72 -5.69 13.91
C ILE A 131 -11.75 -6.12 15.37
N ASP A 132 -12.92 -6.55 15.84
CA ASP A 132 -13.10 -7.08 17.19
C ASP A 132 -13.46 -8.56 17.13
N VAL A 133 -12.84 -9.36 18.00
CA VAL A 133 -13.12 -10.78 18.12
C VAL A 133 -13.74 -11.05 19.48
N TYR A 134 -14.90 -11.70 19.46
CA TYR A 134 -15.66 -12.08 20.64
C TYR A 134 -15.91 -13.58 20.65
N LEU A 135 -16.10 -14.13 21.84
CA LEU A 135 -16.54 -15.50 22.09
C LEU A 135 -17.83 -15.44 22.91
N LEU A 136 -18.90 -16.02 22.40
CA LEU A 136 -20.11 -16.28 23.17
C LEU A 136 -19.96 -17.67 23.81
N ASP A 137 -20.00 -17.72 25.14
CA ASP A 137 -19.89 -18.98 25.88
C ASP A 137 -21.24 -19.67 26.08
N ASP A 138 -21.22 -20.88 26.64
CA ASP A 138 -22.42 -21.68 26.93
C ASP A 138 -23.36 -21.04 27.96
N THR A 139 -22.90 -19.99 28.67
CA THR A 139 -23.72 -19.20 29.60
C THR A 139 -24.35 -17.97 28.93
N GLU A 140 -24.30 -17.92 27.59
CA GLU A 140 -24.76 -16.80 26.77
C GLU A 140 -24.03 -15.47 27.09
N SER A 141 -22.84 -15.56 27.68
CA SER A 141 -22.01 -14.40 28.00
C SER A 141 -21.03 -14.11 26.88
N LEU A 142 -21.11 -12.90 26.32
CA LEU A 142 -20.25 -12.44 25.24
C LEU A 142 -18.94 -11.89 25.81
N ARG A 143 -17.83 -12.61 25.60
CA ARG A 143 -16.49 -12.24 26.08
C ARG A 143 -15.63 -11.69 24.94
N HIS A 144 -15.08 -10.49 25.14
CA HIS A 144 -14.10 -9.91 24.23
C HIS A 144 -12.75 -10.63 24.30
N GLN A 145 -12.19 -11.01 23.15
CA GLN A 145 -10.91 -11.71 23.05
C GLN A 145 -9.77 -10.74 22.74
N TYR A 146 -9.89 -10.01 21.63
CA TYR A 146 -8.95 -8.98 21.23
C TYR A 146 -9.59 -8.02 20.21
N SER A 147 -9.00 -6.84 20.12
CA SER A 147 -9.37 -5.80 19.15
C SER A 147 -8.13 -5.33 18.42
N VAL A 148 -8.25 -5.15 17.12
CA VAL A 148 -7.24 -4.49 16.29
C VAL A 148 -7.88 -3.26 15.68
N SER A 149 -7.24 -2.11 15.85
CA SER A 149 -7.71 -0.86 15.27
C SER A 149 -6.60 -0.15 14.52
N ALA A 150 -6.95 0.49 13.42
CA ALA A 150 -6.10 1.35 12.63
C ALA A 150 -6.60 2.79 12.74
N CYS A 151 -5.70 3.70 13.10
CA CYS A 151 -6.00 5.11 13.26
C CYS A 151 -4.95 5.92 12.51
N GLU A 152 -5.39 6.74 11.57
CA GLU A 152 -4.54 7.73 10.94
C GLU A 152 -4.16 8.79 11.98
N ARG A 153 -2.86 8.97 12.22
CA ARG A 153 -2.41 10.08 13.06
C ARG A 153 -2.46 11.35 12.23
N GLN A 154 -3.38 12.25 12.58
CA GLN A 154 -3.32 13.62 12.11
C GLN A 154 -2.08 14.29 12.71
N PHE A 155 -1.23 14.86 11.87
CA PHE A 155 -0.15 15.73 12.33
C PHE A 155 -0.74 16.86 13.19
N GLY A 156 -0.21 17.01 14.41
CA GLY A 156 -0.68 17.99 15.38
C GLY A 156 -0.65 19.42 14.85
N ALA A 157 -1.66 20.20 15.23
CA ALA A 157 -1.93 21.57 14.82
C ALA A 157 -0.90 22.63 15.28
N GLN A 158 0.36 22.28 15.53
CA GLN A 158 1.38 23.16 16.13
C GLN A 158 2.59 23.44 15.23
N GLY A 159 2.39 23.49 13.91
CA GLY A 159 3.39 24.00 12.96
C GLY A 159 2.75 24.99 11.98
N PRO A 160 3.45 26.06 11.56
CA PRO A 160 2.86 27.11 10.74
C PRO A 160 2.65 26.60 9.30
N TRP A 161 1.40 26.42 8.86
CA TRP A 161 1.08 26.10 7.45
C TRP A 161 -0.05 27.01 6.91
N PRO A 162 -0.01 27.42 5.63
CA PRO A 162 -0.88 28.47 5.08
C PRO A 162 -2.22 27.95 4.52
N ASN A 163 -3.20 28.85 4.42
CA ASN A 163 -4.60 28.63 4.02
C ASN A 163 -4.82 28.26 2.53
N GLU A 164 -6.04 27.78 2.28
CA GLU A 164 -6.54 26.88 1.21
C GLU A 164 -6.51 27.32 -0.27
N HIS A 165 -5.87 28.45 -0.64
CA HIS A 165 -6.14 29.07 -1.96
C HIS A 165 -5.05 29.04 -3.04
N GLU A 166 -3.92 28.34 -2.87
CA GLU A 166 -2.88 28.30 -3.91
C GLU A 166 -2.83 26.97 -4.68
N SER A 167 -3.01 27.02 -6.00
CA SER A 167 -3.05 25.87 -6.92
C SER A 167 -1.73 25.07 -7.03
N THR A 168 -1.85 23.80 -7.43
CA THR A 168 -0.82 22.73 -7.58
C THR A 168 0.22 22.97 -8.69
N THR A 169 0.86 24.14 -8.71
CA THR A 169 1.87 24.49 -9.72
C THR A 169 3.05 25.20 -9.09
N SER A 170 3.98 24.41 -8.51
CA SER A 170 5.43 24.63 -8.51
C SER A 170 6.11 23.72 -7.46
N LEU A 171 6.57 22.54 -7.86
CA LEU A 171 7.56 21.75 -7.11
C LEU A 171 9.00 22.20 -7.42
N ILE A 172 9.15 23.36 -8.05
CA ILE A 172 10.43 23.98 -8.43
C ILE A 172 10.31 25.48 -8.15
N ALA A 173 10.50 25.88 -6.90
CA ALA A 173 10.85 27.24 -6.53
C ALA A 173 11.64 27.15 -5.22
N ASP A 174 12.82 27.76 -5.20
CA ASP A 174 13.79 27.69 -4.11
C ASP A 174 13.16 28.06 -2.75
N GLY A 175 12.98 27.06 -1.88
CA GLY A 175 12.48 27.21 -0.52
C GLY A 175 12.14 25.87 0.16
N PRO A 176 12.06 25.81 1.50
CA PRO A 176 11.65 24.59 2.20
C PRO A 176 10.22 24.20 1.81
N LEU A 177 10.04 22.94 1.40
CA LEU A 177 8.77 22.35 0.98
C LEU A 177 7.66 22.65 1.99
N ARG A 178 6.59 23.33 1.54
CA ARG A 178 5.41 23.51 2.36
C ARG A 178 4.48 22.30 2.28
N LEU A 179 4.49 21.46 3.33
CA LEU A 179 3.59 20.33 3.47
C LEU A 179 2.18 20.87 3.77
N ARG A 180 1.24 20.67 2.85
CA ARG A 180 -0.17 21.04 3.04
C ARG A 180 -0.92 19.88 3.72
N ARG A 181 -2.05 20.18 4.37
CA ARG A 181 -3.04 19.14 4.67
C ARG A 181 -3.37 18.40 3.36
N PRO A 182 -3.23 17.07 3.29
CA PRO A 182 -3.72 16.35 2.13
C PRO A 182 -5.21 16.63 2.01
N ARG A 183 -5.69 16.99 0.82
CA ARG A 183 -7.03 16.52 0.44
C ARG A 183 -6.97 15.00 0.57
N PRO A 184 -7.94 14.33 1.18
CA PRO A 184 -7.89 12.89 1.31
C PRO A 184 -7.62 12.30 -0.06
N PHE A 185 -6.59 11.45 -0.19
CA PHE A 185 -6.34 10.70 -1.44
C PHE A 185 -7.60 10.00 -1.92
N VAL A 186 -8.46 9.61 -0.97
CA VAL A 186 -9.78 9.05 -1.20
C VAL A 186 -10.67 10.02 -1.95
N ASP A 187 -10.64 11.33 -1.68
CA ASP A 187 -11.43 12.32 -2.40
C ASP A 187 -10.84 12.59 -3.79
N ASP A 188 -9.51 12.67 -3.94
CA ASP A 188 -8.87 12.76 -5.25
C ASP A 188 -9.14 11.51 -6.11
N VAL A 189 -9.20 10.32 -5.51
CA VAL A 189 -9.55 9.09 -6.21
C VAL A 189 -11.06 8.95 -6.41
N LYS A 190 -11.89 9.33 -5.45
CA LYS A 190 -13.36 9.39 -5.61
C LYS A 190 -13.73 10.35 -6.72
N THR A 191 -13.05 11.50 -6.84
CA THR A 191 -13.25 12.42 -7.97
C THR A 191 -12.78 11.83 -9.30
N LEU A 192 -11.99 10.74 -9.32
CA LEU A 192 -11.80 9.93 -10.53
C LEU A 192 -12.98 8.96 -10.73
N PHE A 193 -13.63 8.46 -9.69
CA PHE A 193 -14.77 7.54 -9.77
C PHE A 193 -16.16 8.22 -9.85
N ASP A 194 -16.28 9.53 -9.58
CA ASP A 194 -17.56 10.23 -9.44
C ASP A 194 -18.29 10.39 -10.78
N GLY A 195 -19.53 9.92 -10.89
CA GLY A 195 -20.42 10.28 -12.01
C GLY A 195 -20.70 9.22 -13.07
N ASP A 196 -20.35 7.94 -12.87
CA ASP A 196 -21.04 6.86 -13.60
C ASP A 196 -20.83 5.46 -13.01
N ALA A 197 -21.87 4.62 -13.07
CA ALA A 197 -21.83 3.22 -12.57
C ALA A 197 -20.91 2.29 -13.41
N CYS A 198 -20.45 2.76 -14.57
CA CYS A 198 -19.63 2.00 -15.52
C CYS A 198 -18.11 2.30 -15.44
N GLY A 199 -17.69 3.28 -14.63
CA GLY A 199 -16.29 3.70 -14.50
C GLY A 199 -15.70 4.38 -15.75
N SER A 200 -16.50 4.69 -16.78
CA SER A 200 -16.13 5.44 -18.01
C SER A 200 -15.48 6.79 -17.69
N SER A 201 -16.00 7.48 -16.67
CA SER A 201 -15.51 8.75 -16.16
C SER A 201 -14.15 8.66 -15.43
N PHE A 202 -13.76 7.47 -14.96
CA PHE A 202 -12.46 7.26 -14.31
C PHE A 202 -11.30 7.35 -15.28
N TYR A 203 -11.32 6.52 -16.32
CA TYR A 203 -10.19 6.43 -17.25
C TYR A 203 -10.04 7.69 -18.11
N SER A 204 -11.15 8.39 -18.39
CA SER A 204 -11.10 9.69 -19.09
C SER A 204 -10.46 10.78 -18.23
N ARG A 205 -10.77 10.85 -16.93
CA ARG A 205 -10.10 11.78 -16.02
C ARG A 205 -8.65 11.39 -15.76
N LEU A 206 -8.39 10.09 -15.62
CA LEU A 206 -7.05 9.56 -15.43
C LEU A 206 -6.14 9.90 -16.63
N SER A 207 -6.62 9.72 -17.87
CA SER A 207 -5.85 10.06 -19.08
C SER A 207 -5.69 11.57 -19.28
N ALA A 208 -6.66 12.37 -18.86
CA ALA A 208 -6.59 13.84 -18.93
C ALA A 208 -5.68 14.47 -17.84
N THR A 209 -5.30 13.72 -16.80
CA THR A 209 -4.50 14.23 -15.69
C THR A 209 -3.01 14.28 -16.07
N PRO A 210 -2.35 15.45 -16.02
CA PRO A 210 -0.91 15.54 -16.27
C PRO A 210 -0.09 14.66 -15.31
N LYS A 211 1.01 14.06 -15.80
CA LYS A 211 1.83 13.08 -15.04
C LYS A 211 2.35 13.62 -13.69
N ASP A 212 2.67 14.91 -13.63
CA ASP A 212 3.11 15.64 -12.44
C ASP A 212 1.98 15.94 -11.44
N LYS A 213 0.72 15.91 -11.90
CA LYS A 213 -0.49 16.14 -11.11
C LYS A 213 -1.24 14.88 -10.72
N LEU A 214 -0.72 13.69 -11.06
CA LEU A 214 -1.30 12.43 -10.63
C LEU A 214 -1.40 12.36 -9.10
N PRO A 215 -2.53 11.87 -8.53
CA PRO A 215 -2.74 11.84 -7.09
C PRO A 215 -1.64 11.11 -6.33
N LYS A 216 -1.21 11.71 -5.22
CA LYS A 216 -0.31 11.09 -4.24
C LYS A 216 -0.65 11.54 -2.83
N CYS A 217 -0.40 10.69 -1.84
CA CYS A 217 -0.61 10.99 -0.44
C CYS A 217 0.40 10.22 0.43
N ILE A 218 0.84 10.87 1.51
CA ILE A 218 1.70 10.27 2.53
C ILE A 218 1.04 10.55 3.88
N TYR A 219 0.93 9.54 4.72
CA TYR A 219 0.30 9.65 6.04
C TYR A 219 0.89 8.64 7.03
N GLU A 220 0.76 8.94 8.32
CA GLU A 220 1.12 8.02 9.40
C GLU A 220 -0.10 7.19 9.82
N LEU A 221 0.07 5.88 9.84
CA LEU A 221 -0.92 4.94 10.34
C LEU A 221 -0.41 4.29 11.61
N GLN A 222 -1.21 4.37 12.68
CA GLN A 222 -0.99 3.59 13.87
C GLN A 222 -1.96 2.42 13.92
N ILE A 223 -1.43 1.20 14.02
CA ILE A 223 -2.19 -0.01 14.32
C ILE A 223 -2.04 -0.32 15.81
N ARG A 224 -3.16 -0.49 16.51
CA ARG A 224 -3.21 -0.85 17.93
C ARG A 224 -3.80 -2.24 18.06
N PHE A 225 -3.10 -3.09 18.78
CA PHE A 225 -3.53 -4.44 19.11
C PHE A 225 -3.80 -4.52 20.60
N ASN A 226 -5.07 -4.68 20.98
CA ASN A 226 -5.53 -4.74 22.36
C ASN A 226 -5.93 -6.17 22.70
N THR A 227 -5.29 -6.76 23.70
CA THR A 227 -5.66 -8.09 24.22
C THR A 227 -6.68 -7.99 25.36
N CYS A 228 -7.39 -9.08 25.63
CA CYS A 228 -8.23 -9.23 26.82
C CYS A 228 -7.49 -8.97 28.16
N ASN A 229 -6.17 -9.14 28.21
CA ASN A 229 -5.36 -8.90 29.40
C ASN A 229 -5.00 -7.42 29.62
N GLY A 230 -5.45 -6.51 28.74
CA GLY A 230 -5.12 -5.09 28.79
C GLY A 230 -3.75 -4.74 28.18
N GLU A 231 -2.99 -5.71 27.67
CA GLU A 231 -1.75 -5.44 26.93
C GLU A 231 -2.09 -4.78 25.58
N VAL A 232 -1.45 -3.64 25.31
CA VAL A 232 -1.61 -2.85 24.08
C VAL A 232 -0.28 -2.80 23.33
N LYS A 233 -0.24 -3.42 22.14
CA LYS A 233 0.89 -3.29 21.21
C LYS A 233 0.57 -2.24 20.16
N LYS A 234 1.56 -1.41 19.80
CA LYS A 234 1.41 -0.32 18.83
C LYS A 234 2.42 -0.49 17.71
N TYR A 235 1.94 -0.34 16.48
CA TYR A 235 2.75 -0.42 15.27
C TYR A 235 2.51 0.85 14.47
N ASP A 236 3.55 1.65 14.31
CA ASP A 236 3.48 2.95 13.64
C ASP A 236 4.14 2.82 12.26
N TYR A 237 3.41 3.16 11.20
CA TYR A 237 3.84 3.07 9.81
C TYR A 237 3.74 4.43 9.12
N LEU A 238 4.72 4.73 8.27
CA LEU A 238 4.60 5.79 7.27
C LEU A 238 4.18 5.15 5.95
N ILE A 239 3.03 5.57 5.44
CA ILE A 239 2.43 5.02 4.22
C ILE A 239 2.47 6.08 3.12
N SER A 240 3.05 5.74 1.98
CA SER A 240 2.92 6.49 0.73
C SER A 240 1.98 5.74 -0.20
N THR A 241 1.06 6.46 -0.83
CA THR A 241 0.15 5.94 -1.84
C THR A 241 0.10 6.87 -3.04
N VAL A 242 0.26 6.33 -4.24
CA VAL A 242 0.33 7.11 -5.48
C VAL A 242 -0.46 6.46 -6.60
N ILE A 243 -0.88 7.28 -7.56
CA ILE A 243 -1.23 6.84 -8.91
C ILE A 243 0.03 6.92 -9.78
N GLY A 244 0.44 5.76 -10.31
CA GLY A 244 1.60 5.59 -11.18
C GLY A 244 1.36 6.16 -12.57
N GLY A 245 2.42 6.76 -13.12
CA GLY A 245 2.45 7.22 -14.50
C GLY A 245 2.99 6.14 -15.45
N GLY A 246 3.62 6.58 -16.55
CA GLY A 246 4.36 5.70 -17.46
C GLY A 246 3.50 4.59 -18.06
N HIS A 247 4.10 3.40 -18.21
CA HIS A 247 3.45 2.25 -18.85
C HIS A 247 2.21 1.78 -18.09
N ALA A 248 2.21 1.83 -16.76
CA ALA A 248 1.04 1.48 -15.96
C ALA A 248 -0.17 2.38 -16.25
N LEU A 249 0.06 3.69 -16.47
CA LEU A 249 -0.99 4.62 -16.86
C LEU A 249 -1.51 4.33 -18.28
N GLU A 250 -0.59 4.06 -19.20
CA GLU A 250 -0.88 3.75 -20.60
C GLU A 250 -1.72 2.47 -20.70
N MET A 251 -1.30 1.39 -20.05
CA MET A 251 -2.06 0.14 -19.98
C MET A 251 -3.44 0.32 -19.34
N ALA A 252 -3.54 1.10 -18.27
CA ALA A 252 -4.82 1.34 -17.60
C ALA A 252 -5.79 2.12 -18.51
N CYS A 253 -5.30 3.10 -19.28
CA CYS A 253 -6.13 3.93 -20.14
C CYS A 253 -6.44 3.31 -21.51
N ASP A 254 -5.77 2.21 -21.86
CA ASP A 254 -6.01 1.50 -23.12
C ASP A 254 -7.43 0.90 -23.16
N PRO A 255 -8.28 1.28 -24.14
CA PRO A 255 -9.60 0.69 -24.31
C PRO A 255 -9.59 -0.83 -24.48
N GLN A 256 -8.53 -1.44 -25.01
CA GLN A 256 -8.40 -2.88 -25.17
C GLN A 256 -8.28 -3.61 -23.83
N HIS A 257 -7.76 -2.94 -22.79
CA HIS A 257 -7.58 -3.52 -21.46
C HIS A 257 -8.76 -3.25 -20.51
N ARG A 258 -9.87 -2.74 -21.03
CA ARG A 258 -10.97 -2.25 -20.21
C ARG A 258 -11.62 -3.31 -19.33
N GLU A 259 -11.64 -4.57 -19.79
CA GLU A 259 -12.19 -5.71 -19.06
C GLU A 259 -11.40 -6.05 -17.77
N TYR A 260 -10.10 -5.76 -17.75
CA TYR A 260 -9.22 -6.03 -16.60
C TYR A 260 -9.38 -5.01 -15.47
N LYS A 261 -10.01 -3.86 -15.77
CA LYS A 261 -10.26 -2.77 -14.82
C LYS A 261 -8.99 -2.34 -14.08
N PHE A 262 -7.89 -2.21 -14.82
CA PHE A 262 -6.61 -1.79 -14.27
C PHE A 262 -6.69 -0.43 -13.59
N ILE A 263 -6.02 -0.32 -12.44
CA ILE A 263 -5.88 0.90 -11.65
C ILE A 263 -4.40 1.00 -11.27
N PRO A 264 -3.65 2.02 -11.74
CA PRO A 264 -2.21 2.09 -11.52
C PRO A 264 -1.88 2.60 -10.12
N LEU A 265 -2.44 1.97 -9.09
CA LEU A 265 -2.27 2.31 -7.69
C LEU A 265 -1.03 1.60 -7.13
N GLY A 266 -0.13 2.34 -6.50
CA GLY A 266 0.97 1.76 -5.71
C GLY A 266 1.00 2.35 -4.31
N SER A 267 1.17 1.49 -3.31
CA SER A 267 1.31 1.89 -1.92
C SER A 267 2.47 1.16 -1.26
N VAL A 268 3.20 1.89 -0.42
CA VAL A 268 4.33 1.36 0.37
C VAL A 268 4.17 1.82 1.80
N ALA A 269 4.31 0.88 2.74
CA ALA A 269 4.31 1.16 4.17
C ALA A 269 5.69 0.81 4.75
N ALA A 270 6.38 1.81 5.28
CA ALA A 270 7.61 1.63 6.04
C ALA A 270 7.32 1.75 7.55
N PRO A 271 7.88 0.88 8.39
CA PRO A 271 7.74 1.03 9.84
C PRO A 271 8.50 2.28 10.30
N LEU A 272 7.88 3.10 11.15
CA LEU A 272 8.53 4.28 11.72
C LEU A 272 9.67 3.85 12.67
N ASN A 273 9.45 2.77 13.44
CA ASN A 273 10.51 2.04 14.13
C ASN A 273 11.09 0.94 13.22
N VAL A 274 12.30 1.17 12.70
CA VAL A 274 12.97 0.30 11.71
C VAL A 274 13.33 -1.10 12.22
N GLU A 275 13.18 -1.37 13.52
CA GLU A 275 13.33 -2.72 14.09
C GLU A 275 12.22 -3.69 13.63
N CYS A 276 11.13 -3.17 13.03
CA CYS A 276 9.95 -3.93 12.61
C CYS A 276 9.80 -4.01 11.08
N ILE A 277 10.88 -4.33 10.36
CA ILE A 277 10.87 -4.46 8.89
C ILE A 277 9.81 -5.49 8.45
N ASN A 278 8.91 -5.08 7.57
CA ASN A 278 7.84 -5.93 7.06
C ASN A 278 7.98 -6.09 5.54
N SER A 279 8.39 -7.25 5.04
CA SER A 279 8.55 -7.51 3.59
C SER A 279 7.29 -8.09 2.93
N ARG A 280 6.13 -7.96 3.58
CA ARG A 280 4.87 -8.58 3.12
C ARG A 280 4.30 -7.86 1.90
N VAL A 281 3.71 -8.66 1.02
CA VAL A 281 3.03 -8.19 -0.20
C VAL A 281 1.53 -8.21 0.03
N PHE A 282 0.84 -7.22 -0.51
CA PHE A 282 -0.60 -7.02 -0.37
C PHE A 282 -1.23 -6.76 -1.73
N CYS A 283 -2.45 -7.27 -1.89
CA CYS A 283 -3.41 -6.78 -2.87
C CYS A 283 -4.66 -6.39 -2.08
N PHE A 284 -4.56 -5.25 -1.39
CA PHE A 284 -5.41 -4.73 -0.31
C PHE A 284 -5.41 -5.56 0.97
N LEU A 285 -5.42 -6.89 0.84
CA LEU A 285 -5.25 -7.85 1.92
C LEU A 285 -3.87 -8.51 1.83
N PRO A 286 -3.33 -8.96 2.97
CA PRO A 286 -2.01 -9.60 3.01
C PRO A 286 -1.98 -10.90 2.19
N LEU A 287 -0.99 -11.01 1.33
CA LEU A 287 -0.64 -12.26 0.66
C LEU A 287 0.37 -13.04 1.53
N PRO A 288 0.46 -14.37 1.35
CA PRO A 288 1.58 -15.17 1.84
C PRO A 288 2.94 -14.74 1.26
N ALA A 289 2.94 -14.19 0.04
CA ALA A 289 4.14 -13.74 -0.66
C ALA A 289 4.96 -12.68 0.10
N ARG A 290 6.28 -12.76 -0.08
CA ARG A 290 7.27 -11.84 0.49
C ARG A 290 8.11 -11.23 -0.63
N SER A 291 8.30 -9.91 -0.58
CA SER A 291 9.10 -9.19 -1.58
C SER A 291 10.60 -9.27 -1.33
N GLY A 292 11.00 -9.52 -0.07
CA GLY A 292 12.38 -9.38 0.38
C GLY A 292 12.83 -7.92 0.52
N LEU A 293 11.99 -6.94 0.17
CA LEU A 293 12.25 -5.51 0.34
C LEU A 293 11.94 -5.11 1.79
N PRO A 294 12.63 -4.09 2.35
CA PRO A 294 12.45 -3.70 3.74
C PRO A 294 11.18 -2.86 4.02
N VAL A 295 10.13 -3.08 3.24
CA VAL A 295 8.85 -2.35 3.32
C VAL A 295 7.69 -3.23 2.88
N ALA A 296 6.50 -2.95 3.40
CA ALA A 296 5.29 -3.62 3.00
C ALA A 296 4.77 -2.97 1.71
N ILE A 297 4.38 -3.78 0.73
CA ILE A 297 4.02 -3.33 -0.61
C ILE A 297 2.60 -3.70 -0.93
N ASN A 298 1.82 -2.73 -1.40
CA ASN A 298 0.46 -2.92 -1.87
C ASN A 298 0.24 -2.33 -3.26
N SER A 299 -0.56 -3.01 -4.07
CA SER A 299 -0.94 -2.54 -5.41
C SER A 299 -2.20 -3.27 -5.89
N TYR A 300 -2.78 -2.81 -7.00
CA TYR A 300 -3.82 -3.53 -7.73
C TYR A 300 -3.20 -4.65 -8.57
N PHE A 301 -2.62 -5.67 -7.91
CA PHE A 301 -1.94 -6.78 -8.58
C PHE A 301 -2.93 -7.78 -9.18
N GLU A 302 -2.57 -8.29 -10.36
CA GLU A 302 -3.09 -9.58 -10.84
C GLU A 302 -2.48 -10.71 -10.02
N LEU A 303 -3.30 -11.64 -9.55
CA LEU A 303 -2.87 -12.72 -8.64
C LEU A 303 -2.75 -14.06 -9.38
N SER A 304 -1.91 -14.96 -8.87
CA SER A 304 -1.85 -16.34 -9.38
C SER A 304 -3.20 -17.06 -9.22
N SER A 305 -3.35 -18.22 -9.86
CA SER A 305 -4.58 -19.03 -9.75
C SER A 305 -4.89 -19.43 -8.30
N SER A 306 -3.86 -19.72 -7.50
CA SER A 306 -3.96 -20.02 -6.06
C SER A 306 -4.22 -18.77 -5.20
N ARG A 307 -4.01 -17.57 -5.76
CA ARG A 307 -4.12 -16.26 -5.08
C ARG A 307 -3.22 -16.12 -3.84
N GLN A 308 -2.17 -16.93 -3.76
CA GLN A 308 -1.17 -16.86 -2.69
C GLN A 308 0.02 -15.97 -3.06
N ASP A 309 0.16 -15.65 -4.34
CA ASP A 309 1.21 -14.79 -4.88
C ASP A 309 0.65 -13.88 -5.98
N ILE A 310 1.45 -12.89 -6.39
CA ILE A 310 1.20 -12.10 -7.57
C ILE A 310 1.52 -12.91 -8.83
N TYR A 311 0.81 -12.64 -9.92
CA TYR A 311 1.01 -13.34 -11.17
C TYR A 311 2.31 -12.87 -11.85
N TYR A 312 3.22 -13.79 -12.15
CA TYR A 312 4.50 -13.51 -12.82
C TYR A 312 4.72 -14.34 -14.09
N GLY A 313 3.64 -14.81 -14.74
CA GLY A 313 3.71 -15.42 -16.07
C GLY A 313 3.64 -16.96 -16.10
N GLU A 314 2.96 -17.59 -15.15
CA GLU A 314 2.67 -19.04 -15.13
C GLU A 314 2.10 -19.54 -16.48
N ASP A 315 1.31 -18.69 -17.17
CA ASP A 315 0.72 -18.94 -18.50
C ASP A 315 1.11 -17.86 -19.53
N ALA A 316 2.33 -17.31 -19.48
CA ALA A 316 2.79 -16.23 -20.34
C ALA A 316 2.83 -16.58 -21.86
N ALA A 317 2.60 -17.83 -22.24
CA ALA A 317 2.40 -18.22 -23.62
C ALA A 317 1.07 -17.68 -24.20
N SER A 318 0.05 -17.51 -23.35
CA SER A 318 -1.25 -16.95 -23.75
C SER A 318 -1.22 -15.42 -23.80
N MET A 319 -2.05 -14.81 -24.66
CA MET A 319 -2.17 -13.35 -24.74
C MET A 319 -2.63 -12.75 -23.39
N VAL A 320 -3.63 -13.37 -22.77
CA VAL A 320 -4.14 -12.96 -21.44
C VAL A 320 -3.04 -13.05 -20.39
N GLY A 321 -2.26 -14.12 -20.39
CA GLY A 321 -1.13 -14.29 -19.49
C GLY A 321 -0.04 -13.23 -19.69
N LYS A 322 0.21 -12.77 -20.93
CA LYS A 322 1.16 -11.68 -21.20
C LYS A 322 0.66 -10.36 -20.61
N ILE A 323 -0.59 -9.97 -20.89
CA ILE A 323 -1.20 -8.73 -20.39
C ILE A 323 -1.14 -8.66 -18.86
N ARG A 324 -1.46 -9.76 -18.16
CA ARG A 324 -1.43 -9.82 -16.69
C ARG A 324 -0.02 -9.69 -16.12
N SER A 325 0.97 -10.32 -16.76
CA SER A 325 2.37 -10.23 -16.34
C SER A 325 2.92 -8.82 -16.56
N GLU A 326 2.64 -8.26 -17.74
CA GLU A 326 3.03 -6.90 -18.12
C GLU A 326 2.40 -5.84 -17.22
N TRP A 327 1.12 -6.02 -16.85
CA TRP A 327 0.45 -5.17 -15.87
C TRP A 327 1.19 -5.14 -14.53
N ASN A 328 1.50 -6.31 -13.98
CA ASN A 328 2.21 -6.40 -12.70
C ASN A 328 3.62 -5.78 -12.77
N ASP A 329 4.39 -6.01 -13.85
CA ASP A 329 5.69 -5.35 -14.03
C ASP A 329 5.53 -3.82 -14.12
N SER A 330 4.56 -3.35 -14.91
CA SER A 330 4.31 -1.91 -15.10
C SER A 330 3.95 -1.20 -13.79
N VAL A 331 3.03 -1.75 -12.99
CA VAL A 331 2.59 -1.11 -11.74
C VAL A 331 3.68 -1.15 -10.68
N ILE A 332 4.52 -2.19 -10.68
CA ILE A 332 5.72 -2.27 -9.81
C ILE A 332 6.70 -1.15 -10.17
N ARG A 333 7.04 -1.02 -11.46
CA ARG A 333 8.02 -0.04 -11.94
C ARG A 333 7.54 1.39 -11.83
N ASN A 334 6.25 1.66 -12.08
CA ASN A 334 5.76 3.04 -12.24
C ASN A 334 4.94 3.56 -11.05
N ALA A 335 4.34 2.68 -10.24
CA ALA A 335 3.55 3.08 -9.07
C ALA A 335 4.23 2.70 -7.75
N VAL A 336 4.56 1.42 -7.54
CA VAL A 336 5.16 0.95 -6.28
C VAL A 336 6.52 1.59 -6.05
N ALA A 337 7.42 1.56 -7.04
CA ALA A 337 8.75 2.15 -6.92
C ALA A 337 8.69 3.68 -6.67
N ARG A 338 7.71 4.37 -7.26
CA ARG A 338 7.47 5.81 -7.00
C ARG A 338 7.00 6.03 -5.56
N ALA A 339 6.01 5.26 -5.08
CA ALA A 339 5.54 5.34 -3.71
C ALA A 339 6.67 5.09 -2.71
N TYR A 340 7.53 4.11 -2.99
CA TYR A 340 8.69 3.79 -2.18
C TYR A 340 9.70 4.96 -2.13
N ALA A 341 10.02 5.58 -3.27
CA ALA A 341 10.91 6.74 -3.31
C ALA A 341 10.38 7.92 -2.46
N GLU A 342 9.07 8.14 -2.48
CA GLU A 342 8.39 9.15 -1.67
C GLU A 342 8.45 8.81 -0.16
N VAL A 343 8.39 7.52 0.22
CA VAL A 343 8.62 7.08 1.61
C VAL A 343 10.04 7.38 2.07
N LEU A 344 11.05 7.09 1.23
CA LEU A 344 12.45 7.39 1.58
C LEU A 344 12.64 8.90 1.85
N LEU A 345 12.06 9.75 0.99
CA LEU A 345 12.11 11.19 1.16
C LEU A 345 11.40 11.64 2.45
N ALA A 346 10.19 11.15 2.69
CA ALA A 346 9.42 11.54 3.87
C ALA A 346 10.08 11.03 5.18
N MET A 347 10.62 9.82 5.20
CA MET A 347 11.35 9.29 6.36
C MET A 347 12.60 10.11 6.68
N LYS A 348 13.36 10.52 5.67
CA LYS A 348 14.50 11.42 5.83
C LYS A 348 14.08 12.73 6.49
N GLN A 349 12.98 13.32 6.01
CA GLN A 349 12.47 14.60 6.52
C GLN A 349 11.96 14.50 7.95
N ILE A 350 11.15 13.48 8.25
CA ILE A 350 10.58 13.24 9.59
C ILE A 350 11.68 13.00 10.63
N LYS A 351 12.73 12.27 10.24
CA LYS A 351 13.86 11.96 11.14
C LYS A 351 14.99 13.00 11.09
N HIS A 352 14.84 14.07 10.32
CA HIS A 352 15.85 15.11 10.12
C HIS A 352 17.24 14.57 9.75
N LEU A 353 17.29 13.59 8.84
CA LEU A 353 18.52 12.93 8.41
C LEU A 353 19.11 13.57 7.14
N SER A 354 20.42 13.42 6.97
CA SER A 354 21.13 13.86 5.76
C SER A 354 20.86 12.95 4.55
N VAL A 355 20.53 11.69 4.81
CA VAL A 355 20.13 10.66 3.84
C VAL A 355 18.99 9.82 4.42
N PRO A 356 18.17 9.14 3.62
CA PRO A 356 17.14 8.25 4.14
C PRO A 356 17.75 7.12 4.98
N PRO A 357 17.02 6.57 5.97
CA PRO A 357 17.49 5.46 6.80
C PRO A 357 18.02 4.31 5.93
N ILE A 358 19.24 3.85 6.24
CA ILE A 358 19.95 2.84 5.43
C ILE A 358 19.14 1.54 5.38
N GLU A 359 18.45 1.20 6.47
CA GLU A 359 17.64 -0.01 6.62
C GLU A 359 16.46 -0.06 5.66
N LEU A 360 16.00 1.10 5.17
CA LEU A 360 14.91 1.20 4.20
C LEU A 360 15.39 1.16 2.75
N TRP A 361 16.70 1.24 2.48
CA TRP A 361 17.18 1.05 1.13
C TRP A 361 17.18 -0.45 0.79
N PRO A 362 16.72 -0.83 -0.41
CA PRO A 362 16.84 -2.22 -0.85
C PRO A 362 18.27 -2.49 -1.28
N LEU A 363 19.16 -2.72 -0.32
CA LEU A 363 20.57 -3.03 -0.56
C LEU A 363 20.80 -4.54 -0.74
N GLN A 364 19.76 -5.36 -0.56
CA GLN A 364 19.84 -6.81 -0.69
C GLN A 364 20.00 -7.20 -2.17
N ASN A 365 20.74 -8.30 -2.40
CA ASN A 365 20.85 -8.89 -3.74
C ASN A 365 19.59 -9.69 -4.06
N LEU A 366 18.59 -9.02 -4.64
CA LEU A 366 17.34 -9.64 -5.06
C LEU A 366 17.60 -10.53 -6.28
N LYS A 367 17.28 -11.82 -6.17
CA LYS A 367 17.47 -12.79 -7.26
C LYS A 367 16.19 -13.14 -8.00
N LEU A 368 15.04 -12.74 -7.48
CA LEU A 368 13.73 -13.12 -8.01
C LEU A 368 13.00 -11.90 -8.58
N ARG A 369 12.52 -12.06 -9.82
CA ARG A 369 11.46 -11.20 -10.35
C ARG A 369 10.18 -11.42 -9.54
N PRO A 370 9.32 -10.40 -9.40
CA PRO A 370 9.41 -9.09 -10.06
C PRO A 370 10.11 -8.01 -9.22
N TRP A 371 10.57 -8.31 -8.00
CA TRP A 371 11.06 -7.29 -7.06
C TRP A 371 12.37 -6.61 -7.46
N ILE A 372 13.18 -7.25 -8.30
CA ILE A 372 14.34 -6.62 -8.95
C ILE A 372 13.90 -5.38 -9.76
N ALA A 373 12.78 -5.46 -10.48
CA ALA A 373 12.25 -4.33 -11.25
C ALA A 373 11.87 -3.14 -10.36
N CYS A 374 11.36 -3.43 -9.16
CA CYS A 374 11.05 -2.44 -8.15
C CYS A 374 12.33 -1.73 -7.68
N GLN A 375 13.38 -2.50 -7.34
CA GLN A 375 14.67 -1.97 -6.91
C GLN A 375 15.31 -1.08 -7.98
N GLU A 376 15.40 -1.56 -9.22
CA GLU A 376 15.92 -0.77 -10.35
C GLU A 376 15.18 0.55 -10.52
N SER A 377 13.84 0.50 -10.55
CA SER A 377 13.00 1.67 -10.79
C SER A 377 13.01 2.62 -9.59
N LEU A 378 13.12 2.10 -8.37
CA LEU A 378 13.26 2.91 -7.16
C LEU A 378 14.49 3.79 -7.25
N PHE A 379 15.65 3.25 -7.64
CA PHE A 379 16.87 4.03 -7.78
C PHE A 379 16.75 5.11 -8.87
N GLN A 380 15.98 4.87 -9.94
CA GLN A 380 15.68 5.89 -10.96
C GLN A 380 14.82 7.03 -10.40
N PHE A 381 13.81 6.74 -9.58
CA PHE A 381 13.05 7.78 -8.90
C PHE A 381 13.86 8.51 -7.82
N ALA A 382 14.63 7.77 -7.03
CA ALA A 382 15.48 8.29 -5.97
C ALA A 382 16.52 9.28 -6.51
N ARG A 383 17.07 9.00 -7.71
CA ARG A 383 17.98 9.88 -8.44
C ARG A 383 17.41 11.29 -8.65
N GLU A 384 16.09 11.42 -8.81
CA GLU A 384 15.41 12.67 -9.13
C GLU A 384 14.69 13.34 -7.96
N LEU A 385 14.74 12.75 -6.76
CA LEU A 385 14.21 13.33 -5.53
C LEU A 385 15.32 13.97 -4.69
N PRO A 386 15.02 15.01 -3.87
CA PRO A 386 16.00 15.67 -3.02
C PRO A 386 16.34 14.81 -1.78
N LEU A 387 16.98 13.67 -2.01
CA LEU A 387 17.24 12.64 -0.99
C LEU A 387 18.56 12.79 -0.25
N VAL A 388 19.51 13.60 -0.74
CA VAL A 388 20.83 13.70 -0.13
C VAL A 388 21.13 15.15 0.22
N GLN A 389 21.76 15.37 1.37
CA GLN A 389 22.13 16.70 1.83
C GLN A 389 23.54 17.06 1.34
N SER A 390 23.71 18.28 0.83
CA SER A 390 25.02 18.77 0.44
C SER A 390 25.91 19.03 1.66
N SER A 391 27.22 18.82 1.50
CA SER A 391 28.26 19.17 2.49
C SER A 391 28.61 20.66 2.51
N LEU A 392 27.86 21.52 1.79
CA LEU A 392 27.98 22.97 1.88
C LEU A 392 27.45 23.48 3.23
N ASP A 393 27.92 24.66 3.69
CA ASP A 393 27.59 25.27 4.99
C ASP A 393 26.07 25.45 5.26
N SER A 394 25.24 25.36 4.22
CA SER A 394 23.79 25.25 4.31
C SER A 394 23.36 23.82 4.01
N ALA A 395 22.72 23.15 4.98
CA ALA A 395 22.10 21.82 4.90
C ALA A 395 20.98 21.72 3.84
N VAL A 396 21.33 21.87 2.57
CA VAL A 396 20.39 21.92 1.45
C VAL A 396 20.23 20.51 0.88
N ASP A 397 18.98 20.08 0.79
CA ASP A 397 18.62 18.83 0.14
C ASP A 397 18.73 18.99 -1.38
N ILE A 398 19.45 18.06 -2.00
CA ILE A 398 19.71 18.05 -3.43
C ILE A 398 19.40 16.68 -4.02
N LYS A 399 19.15 16.68 -5.33
CA LYS A 399 18.95 15.45 -6.10
C LYS A 399 20.28 14.70 -6.24
N PRO A 400 20.33 13.37 -6.02
CA PRO A 400 21.52 12.58 -6.32
C PRO A 400 22.02 12.81 -7.75
N SER A 401 21.14 12.95 -8.75
CA SER A 401 21.54 13.23 -10.15
C SER A 401 22.37 14.48 -10.35
N ARG A 402 22.26 15.44 -9.42
CA ARG A 402 22.99 16.71 -9.43
C ARG A 402 24.15 16.73 -8.44
N ALA A 403 24.29 15.71 -7.60
CA ALA A 403 25.33 15.62 -6.59
C ALA A 403 26.61 15.00 -7.13
N ILE A 404 27.74 15.42 -6.55
CA ILE A 404 29.05 14.79 -6.70
C ILE A 404 29.32 13.98 -5.44
N GLY A 405 29.19 12.66 -5.53
CA GLY A 405 29.51 11.76 -4.43
C GLY A 405 31.03 11.63 -4.27
N TYR A 406 31.52 11.52 -3.04
CA TYR A 406 32.91 11.16 -2.77
C TYR A 406 33.01 10.04 -1.74
N ASP A 407 34.14 9.34 -1.74
CA ASP A 407 34.45 8.35 -0.72
C ASP A 407 35.17 9.04 0.45
N PRO A 408 34.60 9.03 1.67
CA PRO A 408 35.25 9.65 2.83
C PRO A 408 36.61 9.01 3.17
N ASN A 409 36.84 7.76 2.76
CA ASN A 409 38.10 7.05 3.01
C ASN A 409 39.20 7.41 1.99
N ASP A 410 38.90 8.13 0.89
CA ASP A 410 39.93 8.62 -0.03
C ASP A 410 40.60 9.88 0.54
N THR A 411 41.76 9.71 1.16
CA THR A 411 42.56 10.80 1.75
C THR A 411 42.94 11.88 0.74
N ARG A 412 42.96 11.58 -0.56
CA ARG A 412 43.24 12.54 -1.64
C ARG A 412 42.03 13.42 -1.96
N ALA A 413 40.82 12.95 -1.62
CA ALA A 413 39.58 13.67 -1.88
C ALA A 413 39.44 14.92 -1.00
N SER A 414 39.94 14.92 0.23
CA SER A 414 39.70 16.00 1.21
C SER A 414 40.06 17.40 0.69
N LYS A 415 41.27 17.58 0.13
CA LYS A 415 41.69 18.87 -0.47
C LYS A 415 40.83 19.27 -1.66
N ILE A 416 40.43 18.29 -2.48
CA ILE A 416 39.60 18.53 -3.67
C ILE A 416 38.19 18.92 -3.23
N VAL A 417 37.59 18.21 -2.29
CA VAL A 417 36.27 18.51 -1.71
C VAL A 417 36.27 19.94 -1.15
N GLN A 418 37.27 20.35 -0.39
CA GLN A 418 37.37 21.74 0.10
C GLN A 418 37.39 22.78 -1.03
N LEU A 419 38.09 22.51 -2.13
CA LEU A 419 38.08 23.40 -3.31
C LEU A 419 36.72 23.43 -3.99
N LEU A 420 36.08 22.27 -4.18
CA LEU A 420 34.75 22.16 -4.79
C LEU A 420 33.69 22.88 -3.94
N LEU A 421 33.77 22.79 -2.61
CA LEU A 421 32.90 23.52 -1.69
C LEU A 421 33.10 25.03 -1.80
N LYS A 422 34.34 25.53 -1.93
CA LYS A 422 34.63 26.95 -2.19
C LYS A 422 34.02 27.45 -3.49
N GLU A 423 33.98 26.61 -4.52
CA GLU A 423 33.32 26.87 -5.81
C GLU A 423 31.79 26.64 -5.76
N ARG A 424 31.23 26.39 -4.57
CA ARG A 424 29.79 26.12 -4.33
C ARG A 424 29.24 24.94 -5.13
N LEU A 425 30.04 23.91 -5.34
CA LEU A 425 29.59 22.70 -6.03
C LEU A 425 28.88 21.74 -5.05
N PRO A 426 27.84 21.02 -5.54
CA PRO A 426 26.99 20.16 -4.73
C PRO A 426 27.66 18.82 -4.38
N VAL A 427 28.67 18.88 -3.53
CA VAL A 427 29.38 17.68 -3.04
C VAL A 427 28.58 17.03 -1.91
N VAL A 428 28.56 15.69 -1.90
CA VAL A 428 27.82 14.88 -0.92
C VAL A 428 28.72 13.75 -0.40
N CYS A 429 28.73 13.58 0.92
CA CYS A 429 29.32 12.43 1.58
C CYS A 429 28.26 11.36 1.82
N ILE A 430 28.54 10.10 1.44
CA ILE A 430 27.74 8.94 1.86
C ILE A 430 28.67 8.05 2.69
N GLU A 431 28.50 8.07 4.01
CA GLU A 431 29.37 7.37 4.94
C GLU A 431 29.26 5.85 4.79
N ASP A 432 28.04 5.33 4.61
CA ASP A 432 27.81 3.89 4.47
C ASP A 432 28.28 3.35 3.11
N ASP A 433 29.17 2.37 3.15
CA ASP A 433 29.79 1.76 1.97
C ASP A 433 28.78 1.01 1.09
N HIS A 434 27.79 0.35 1.70
CA HIS A 434 26.80 -0.43 0.97
C HIS A 434 25.88 0.47 0.16
N LEU A 435 25.33 1.51 0.79
CA LEU A 435 24.51 2.52 0.13
C LEU A 435 25.31 3.27 -0.93
N ARG A 436 26.55 3.68 -0.64
CA ARG A 436 27.42 4.36 -1.61
C ARG A 436 27.64 3.51 -2.86
N ASN A 437 27.93 2.22 -2.68
CA ASN A 437 28.12 1.27 -3.78
C ASN A 437 26.83 1.00 -4.56
N ALA A 438 25.67 0.92 -3.89
CA ALA A 438 24.39 0.75 -4.56
C ALA A 438 24.04 1.98 -5.42
N LEU A 439 24.17 3.19 -4.85
CA LEU A 439 23.93 4.45 -5.58
C LEU A 439 24.90 4.63 -6.75
N LYS A 440 26.13 4.10 -6.66
CA LYS A 440 27.09 4.06 -7.77
C LYS A 440 26.69 3.05 -8.84
N THR A 441 26.36 1.82 -8.46
CA THR A 441 25.99 0.72 -9.37
C THR A 441 24.74 1.05 -10.17
N HIS A 442 23.73 1.63 -9.53
CA HIS A 442 22.50 2.07 -10.19
C HIS A 442 22.63 3.44 -10.87
N GLY A 443 23.82 4.05 -10.85
CA GLY A 443 24.07 5.34 -11.47
C GLY A 443 23.11 6.40 -10.97
N CYS A 444 22.98 6.60 -9.65
CA CYS A 444 22.13 7.64 -9.08
C CYS A 444 22.80 9.01 -9.08
N PHE A 445 24.12 9.06 -8.87
CA PHE A 445 24.85 10.32 -8.80
C PHE A 445 25.10 10.94 -10.19
N GLY A 446 25.23 12.27 -10.23
CA GLY A 446 25.73 12.98 -11.42
C GLY A 446 27.18 12.60 -11.76
N GLY A 447 27.94 12.21 -10.74
CA GLY A 447 29.23 11.56 -10.85
C GLY A 447 29.82 11.28 -9.49
N PHE A 448 30.79 10.37 -9.43
CA PHE A 448 31.65 10.20 -8.26
C PHE A 448 32.99 10.90 -8.50
N LEU A 449 33.51 11.50 -7.43
CA LEU A 449 34.76 12.24 -7.46
C LEU A 449 35.87 11.39 -8.08
N SER A 450 36.40 11.89 -9.19
CA SER A 450 37.53 11.28 -9.89
C SER A 450 38.34 12.37 -10.58
N PRO A 451 39.65 12.18 -10.80
CA PRO A 451 40.47 13.15 -11.53
C PRO A 451 39.88 13.51 -12.89
N LYS A 452 39.26 12.54 -13.58
CA LYS A 452 38.59 12.75 -14.87
C LYS A 452 37.38 13.66 -14.74
N LEU A 453 36.52 13.44 -13.74
CA LEU A 453 35.33 14.26 -13.48
C LEU A 453 35.72 15.71 -13.13
N VAL A 454 36.68 15.88 -12.21
CA VAL A 454 37.18 17.21 -11.82
C VAL A 454 37.78 17.93 -13.03
N ARG A 455 38.61 17.24 -13.83
CA ARG A 455 39.17 17.80 -15.07
C ARG A 455 38.07 18.19 -16.05
N SER A 456 37.09 17.33 -16.33
CA SER A 456 36.00 17.67 -17.26
C SER A 456 35.21 18.90 -16.80
N PHE A 457 34.94 19.01 -15.49
CA PHE A 457 34.30 20.20 -14.93
C PHE A 457 35.15 21.46 -15.13
N TYR A 458 36.44 21.45 -14.77
CA TYR A 458 37.30 22.62 -14.98
C TYR A 458 37.58 22.92 -16.45
N THR A 459 37.57 21.94 -17.35
CA THR A 459 37.69 22.19 -18.80
C THR A 459 36.42 22.84 -19.36
N GLN A 460 35.25 22.41 -18.88
CA GLN A 460 33.95 22.91 -19.33
C GLN A 460 33.58 24.26 -18.70
N TYR A 461 33.94 24.50 -17.43
CA TYR A 461 33.66 25.75 -16.71
C TYR A 461 34.85 26.73 -16.65
N GLY A 462 36.08 26.26 -16.86
CA GLY A 462 37.28 27.09 -16.87
C GLY A 462 37.35 28.04 -18.08
N SER A 463 36.60 27.78 -19.14
CA SER A 463 36.32 28.77 -20.20
C SER A 463 35.49 29.94 -19.65
N THR A 464 34.42 29.67 -18.91
CA THR A 464 33.57 30.70 -18.26
C THR A 464 34.27 31.48 -17.14
N ILE A 465 35.21 30.87 -16.41
CA ILE A 465 35.99 31.57 -15.37
C ILE A 465 37.03 32.51 -15.99
N LYS A 466 37.58 32.17 -17.17
CA LYS A 466 38.43 33.09 -17.93
C LYS A 466 37.64 34.32 -18.41
N ASP A 467 36.37 34.16 -18.78
CA ASP A 467 35.51 35.30 -19.14
C ASP A 467 35.03 36.12 -17.93
N LYS A 468 34.81 35.50 -16.76
CA LYS A 468 34.51 36.25 -15.53
C LYS A 468 35.70 37.01 -14.95
N LYS A 469 36.94 36.63 -15.27
CA LYS A 469 38.12 37.45 -14.94
C LYS A 469 38.19 38.78 -15.70
N GLN A 470 37.34 39.01 -16.72
CA GLN A 470 37.20 40.31 -17.39
C GLN A 470 36.06 41.19 -16.86
N ARG A 471 35.22 40.72 -15.94
CA ARG A 471 34.24 41.57 -15.25
C ARG A 471 34.44 41.49 -13.74
N ARG A 472 35.31 42.36 -13.22
CA ARG A 472 35.28 42.75 -11.80
C ARG A 472 33.93 43.45 -11.56
N PRO A 473 33.05 42.98 -10.67
CA PRO A 473 32.09 43.86 -10.04
C PRO A 473 32.89 44.79 -9.13
N SER A 474 32.77 46.09 -9.37
CA SER A 474 33.23 47.12 -8.44
C SER A 474 32.53 46.93 -7.10
N LEU A 475 33.30 46.65 -6.06
CA LEU A 475 32.89 46.86 -4.67
C LEU A 475 32.87 48.37 -4.42
N VAL A 476 31.69 48.98 -4.51
CA VAL A 476 31.32 50.17 -3.76
C VAL A 476 29.84 50.02 -3.37
N ASP A 477 29.63 49.89 -2.07
CA ASP A 477 28.38 49.87 -1.28
C ASP A 477 27.55 51.17 -1.43
N PRO A 478 26.33 51.27 -0.84
CA PRO A 478 25.67 50.35 0.11
C PRO A 478 24.31 49.78 -0.33
#